data_AF-A0A7Y3EXM2-F1
#
_entry.id   AF-A0A7Y3EXM2-F1
#
_cell.length_a   1.000
_cell.length_b   1.000
_cell.length_c   1.000
_cell.angle_alpha   90.00
_cell.angle_beta   90.00
_cell.angle_gamma   90.00
#
_symmetry.space_group_name_H-M   'P 1'
#
loop_
_entity.id
_entity.type
_entity.pdbx_description
1 polymer ?
#
loop_
_entity_poly.entity_id
_entity_poly.type
_entity_poly.pdbx_seq_one_letter_code
_entity_poly.pdbx_strand_id
1 'polypeptide(L)' 'PIGGLKEKALAALRAHINKVIIPYQNKKDLSEIPKDIRDKMTFHSVKDMDEVIALAIGRLPKKNLKRKKSKVAGDTSSIR' A
#
# COMPACT_ATOMS: atom_id res chain seq x y z
N PRO A 1 -0.40 -10.74 -6.54
CA PRO A 1 1.01 -10.28 -6.63
C PRO A 1 1.48 -10.08 -8.08
N ILE A 2 2.53 -9.28 -8.28
CA ILE A 2 3.20 -9.07 -9.57
C ILE A 2 4.65 -9.52 -9.54
N GLY A 3 5.17 -9.95 -10.69
CA GLY A 3 6.60 -10.17 -10.90
C GLY A 3 7.32 -8.93 -11.45
N GLY A 4 8.64 -8.94 -11.34
CA GLY A 4 9.53 -7.93 -11.92
C GLY A 4 9.37 -6.53 -11.33
N LEU A 5 9.20 -6.43 -10.00
CA LEU A 5 8.95 -5.15 -9.33
C LEU A 5 10.14 -4.19 -9.46
N LYS A 6 11.37 -4.74 -9.40
CA LYS A 6 12.61 -3.98 -9.52
C LYS A 6 12.77 -3.35 -10.90
N GLU A 7 12.50 -4.11 -11.96
CA GLU A 7 12.58 -3.65 -13.35
C GLU A 7 11.55 -2.56 -13.62
N LYS A 8 10.32 -2.73 -13.10
CA LYS A 8 9.25 -1.74 -13.21
C LYS A 8 9.56 -0.45 -12.45
N ALA A 9 10.11 -0.55 -11.23
CA ALA A 9 10.53 0.61 -10.46
C ALA A 9 11.65 1.38 -11.17
N LEU A 10 12.61 0.67 -11.75
CA LEU A 10 13.70 1.29 -12.51
C LEU A 10 13.19 1.97 -13.80
N ALA A 11 12.23 1.36 -14.50
CA ALA A 11 11.59 1.96 -15.66
C ALA A 11 10.83 3.25 -15.29
N ALA A 12 10.09 3.22 -14.18
CA ALA A 12 9.39 4.40 -13.67
C ALA A 12 10.36 5.53 -13.27
N LEU A 13 11.47 5.21 -12.60
CA LEU A 13 12.51 6.20 -12.28
C LEU A 13 13.09 6.86 -13.54
N ARG A 14 13.36 6.07 -14.59
CA ARG A 14 13.85 6.58 -15.88
C ARG A 14 12.82 7.47 -16.59
N ALA A 15 11.54 7.19 -16.40
CA ALA A 15 10.44 8.01 -16.91
C ALA A 15 10.14 9.24 -16.01
N HIS A 16 10.96 9.52 -15.00
CA HIS A 16 10.72 10.56 -13.99
C HIS A 16 9.40 10.42 -13.22
N ILE A 17 8.85 9.20 -13.15
CA ILE A 17 7.67 8.88 -12.35
C ILE A 17 8.13 8.53 -10.95
N ASN A 18 7.77 9.37 -9.98
CA ASN A 18 8.18 9.21 -8.59
C ASN A 18 7.09 8.59 -7.69
N LYS A 19 5.88 8.33 -8.19
CA LYS A 19 4.79 7.70 -7.44
C LYS A 19 4.41 6.38 -8.07
N VAL A 20 4.47 5.30 -7.30
CA VAL A 20 4.16 3.94 -7.77
C VAL A 20 3.15 3.29 -6.84
N ILE A 21 2.07 2.78 -7.41
CA ILE A 21 1.07 2.01 -6.68
C ILE A 21 1.39 0.52 -6.88
N ILE A 22 1.45 -0.25 -5.78
CA ILE A 22 1.77 -1.67 -5.79
C ILE A 22 0.72 -2.48 -5.01
N PRO A 23 0.50 -3.77 -5.34
CA PRO A 23 -0.32 -4.64 -4.52
C PRO A 23 0.28 -4.82 -3.12
N TYR A 24 -0.57 -4.92 -2.09
CA TYR A 24 -0.14 -5.11 -0.70
C TYR A 24 0.78 -6.32 -0.52
N GLN A 25 0.53 -7.39 -1.27
CA GLN A 25 1.36 -8.60 -1.26
C GLN A 25 2.82 -8.34 -1.68
N ASN A 26 3.05 -7.35 -2.55
CA ASN A 26 4.37 -6.98 -3.05
C ASN A 26 5.13 -6.02 -2.12
N LYS A 27 4.56 -5.64 -0.98
CA LYS A 27 5.22 -4.76 -0.01
C LYS A 27 6.54 -5.35 0.51
N LYS A 28 6.63 -6.68 0.62
CA LYS A 28 7.85 -7.37 1.06
C LYS A 28 8.96 -7.26 0.02
N ASP A 29 8.62 -7.33 -1.26
CA ASP A 29 9.57 -7.30 -2.37
C ASP A 29 10.24 -5.92 -2.54
N LEU A 30 9.72 -4.87 -1.88
CA LEU A 30 10.38 -3.57 -1.83
C LEU A 30 11.80 -3.64 -1.25
N SER A 31 12.12 -4.65 -0.43
CA SER A 31 13.49 -4.83 0.08
C SER A 31 14.50 -5.15 -1.02
N GLU A 32 14.05 -5.74 -2.14
CA GLU A 32 14.90 -6.09 -3.28
C GLU A 32 15.26 -4.87 -4.15
N ILE A 33 14.53 -3.77 -3.97
CA ILE A 33 14.79 -2.52 -4.67
C ILE A 33 15.97 -1.80 -3.99
N PRO A 34 17.02 -1.40 -4.74
CA PRO A 34 18.11 -0.59 -4.21
C PRO A 34 17.64 0.66 -3.47
N LYS A 35 18.33 1.01 -2.38
CA LYS A 35 17.96 2.15 -1.53
C LYS A 35 17.91 3.46 -2.32
N ASP A 36 18.83 3.68 -3.25
CA ASP A 36 18.91 4.88 -4.08
C ASP A 36 17.67 5.09 -4.98
N ILE A 37 16.98 4.00 -5.32
CA ILE A 37 15.72 4.05 -6.08
C ILE A 37 14.55 4.27 -5.12
N ARG A 38 14.53 3.55 -3.99
CA ARG A 38 13.48 3.71 -2.96
C ARG A 38 13.41 5.11 -2.40
N ASP A 39 14.55 5.75 -2.17
CA ASP A 39 14.61 7.11 -1.62
C ASP A 39 14.11 8.17 -2.62
N LYS A 40 14.11 7.85 -3.93
CA LYS A 40 13.63 8.74 -5.00
C LYS A 40 12.16 8.52 -5.38
N MET A 41 11.50 7.52 -4.78
CA MET A 41 10.15 7.12 -5.17
C MET A 41 9.24 6.87 -3.96
N THR A 42 7.98 7.25 -4.09
CA THR A 42 6.92 6.95 -3.13
C THR A 42 6.15 5.72 -3.58
N PHE A 43 6.21 4.65 -2.78
CA PHE A 43 5.46 3.43 -3.02
C PHE A 43 4.18 3.40 -2.17
N HIS A 44 3.04 3.27 -2.83
CA HIS A 44 1.73 3.11 -2.19
C HIS A 44 1.26 1.66 -2.32
N SER A 45 1.22 0.93 -1.22
CA SER A 45 0.71 -0.43 -1.19
C SER A 45 -0.80 -0.44 -0.96
N VAL A 46 -1.57 -1.05 -1.85
CA VAL A 46 -3.04 -1.09 -1.80
C VAL A 46 -3.59 -2.50 -1.77
N LYS A 47 -4.77 -2.70 -1.19
CA LYS A 47 -5.46 -4.00 -1.15
C LYS A 47 -6.53 -4.13 -2.23
N ASP A 48 -7.21 -3.02 -2.53
CA ASP A 48 -8.38 -3.01 -3.41
C ASP A 48 -8.33 -1.88 -4.46
N MET A 49 -9.12 -2.03 -5.52
CA MET A 49 -9.17 -1.05 -6.62
C MET A 49 -9.69 0.33 -6.19
N ASP A 50 -10.55 0.40 -5.18
CA ASP A 50 -11.05 1.67 -4.65
C ASP A 50 -9.90 2.57 -4.16
N GLU A 51 -8.86 1.98 -3.55
CA GLU A 51 -7.67 2.70 -3.11
C GLU A 51 -6.84 3.19 -4.30
N VAL A 52 -6.71 2.39 -5.36
CA VAL A 52 -6.01 2.77 -6.60
C VAL A 52 -6.65 4.01 -7.20
N ILE A 53 -7.98 3.99 -7.36
CA ILE A 53 -8.73 5.09 -7.96
C ILE A 53 -8.59 6.35 -7.11
N ALA A 54 -8.70 6.22 -5.78
CA ALA A 54 -8.54 7.35 -4.87
C ALA A 54 -7.15 8.00 -4.96
N LEU A 55 -6.09 7.19 -5.14
CA LEU A 55 -4.71 7.66 -5.27
C LEU A 55 -4.38 8.23 -6.65
N ALA A 56 -4.92 7.66 -7.72
CA ALA A 56 -4.59 8.02 -9.09
C ALA A 56 -5.44 9.17 -9.65
N ILE A 57 -6.74 9.21 -9.31
CA ILE A 57 -7.72 10.11 -9.94
C ILE A 57 -8.25 11.16 -8.94
N GLY A 58 -8.06 10.94 -7.64
CA GLY A 58 -8.51 11.87 -6.58
C GLY A 58 -9.80 11.43 -5.90
N ARG A 59 -10.49 12.37 -5.24
CA ARG A 59 -11.57 12.08 -4.27
C ARG A 59 -12.78 11.40 -4.93
N LEU A 60 -12.90 10.09 -4.75
CA LEU A 60 -14.17 9.39 -4.93
C LEU A 60 -15.16 9.79 -3.81
N PRO A 61 -16.47 9.90 -4.10
CA PRO A 61 -17.48 10.10 -3.08
C PRO A 61 -17.40 8.96 -2.07
N LYS A 62 -17.27 9.29 -0.77
CA LYS A 62 -17.08 8.30 0.29
C LYS A 62 -18.25 7.31 0.30
N LYS A 63 -18.01 6.06 -0.09
CA LYS A 63 -18.93 4.96 0.22
C LYS A 63 -18.93 4.80 1.74
N ASN A 64 -20.08 5.03 2.38
CA ASN A 64 -20.29 4.88 3.82
C ASN A 64 -20.12 3.42 4.25
N LEU A 65 -18.88 2.96 4.39
CA LEU A 65 -18.55 1.65 4.94
C LEU A 65 -18.67 1.74 6.46
N LYS A 66 -19.84 1.37 6.99
CA LYS A 66 -20.02 1.09 8.42
C LYS A 66 -19.00 0.02 8.84
N ARG A 67 -17.90 0.44 9.49
CA ARG A 67 -17.00 -0.46 10.21
C ARG A 67 -17.83 -1.19 11.28
N LYS A 68 -18.17 -2.46 11.05
CA LYS A 68 -18.53 -3.36 12.14
C LYS A 68 -17.33 -3.41 13.09
N LYS A 69 -17.43 -2.74 14.25
CA LYS A 69 -16.61 -3.05 15.42
C LYS A 69 -16.93 -4.49 15.81
N SER A 70 -16.11 -5.44 15.37
CA SER A 70 -16.06 -6.75 15.99
C SER A 70 -15.44 -6.56 17.38
N LYS A 71 -16.24 -6.90 18.39
CA LYS A 71 -15.95 -6.87 19.83
C LYS A 71 -14.53 -7.36 20.15
N VAL A 72 -13.76 -6.55 20.86
CA VAL A 72 -12.71 -7.06 21.76
C VAL A 72 -13.36 -7.08 23.14
N ALA A 73 -13.66 -8.27 23.64
CA ALA A 73 -14.08 -8.49 25.02
C ALA A 73 -13.15 -9.58 25.57
N GLY A 74 -12.39 -9.24 26.60
CA GLY A 74 -11.52 -10.18 27.31
C GLY A 74 -10.30 -9.55 27.98
N ASP A 75 -10.42 -8.35 28.55
CA ASP A 75 -9.56 -7.96 29.67
C ASP A 75 -10.22 -8.52 30.95
N THR A 76 -9.49 -9.30 31.74
CA THR A 76 -8.89 -8.86 33.02
C THR A 76 -8.38 -10.05 33.81
N SER A 77 -7.06 -10.14 33.89
CA SER A 77 -6.35 -10.58 35.09
C SER A 77 -6.77 -9.77 36.33
N SER A 78 -6.65 -10.39 37.51
CA SER A 78 -6.92 -9.88 38.88
C SER A 78 -8.35 -9.98 39.42
N ILE A 79 -8.53 -10.87 40.40
CA ILE A 79 -9.09 -10.70 41.77
C ILE A 79 -8.98 -12.14 42.37
N ARG A 80 -7.94 -12.44 43.17
CA ARG A 80 -7.99 -12.49 44.65
C ARG A 80 -9.27 -13.06 45.23
#